data_AF-A0A7S1BSS3-F1
#
_entry.id   AF-A0A7S1BSS3-F1
#
_cell.length_a   1.000
_cell.length_b   1.000
_cell.length_c   1.000
_cell.angle_alpha   90.00
_cell.angle_beta   90.00
_cell.angle_gamma   90.00
#
_symmetry.space_group_name_H-M   'P 1'
#
loop_
_entity.id
_entity.type
_entity.pdbx_description
1 polymer ?
#
loop_
_entity_poly.entity_id
_entity_poly.type
_entity_poly.pdbx_seq_one_letter_code
_entity_poly.pdbx_strand_id
1 'polypeptide(L)'
;APSAPPAAAAPFPLRDGVVARNFTAEQLRKFDGRCVPPSAKKSKTSLGSLASDDPAPVYVSIDRVVFDVSDSRALYGEGGRYGAFAGRECGVALAKHSLDAGYLDDYDGLAGLSDEERVRMDGWVVKFGKLRRYVGRVVPDGRLPDAAGTVARAVLEENDGTGAVREGYAAPSVYVGAGQRVYDVSF
;
A
#
# COMPACT_ATOMS: atom_id res chain seq x y z
N ALA A 1 4.25 -33.21 -12.87
CA ALA A 1 4.96 -31.95 -13.18
C ALA A 1 4.57 -30.93 -12.12
N PRO A 2 5.52 -30.33 -11.37
CA PRO A 2 5.16 -29.20 -10.53
C PRO A 2 4.79 -28.03 -11.45
N SER A 3 3.55 -27.57 -11.32
CA SER A 3 3.06 -26.33 -11.93
C SER A 3 4.03 -25.21 -11.59
N ALA A 4 4.57 -24.55 -12.62
CA ALA A 4 5.38 -23.35 -12.42
C ALA A 4 4.59 -22.34 -11.57
N PRO A 5 5.23 -21.63 -10.63
CA PRO A 5 4.56 -20.56 -9.90
C PRO A 5 4.08 -19.50 -10.91
N PRO A 6 2.89 -18.92 -10.73
CA PRO A 6 2.39 -17.90 -11.63
C PRO A 6 3.40 -16.75 -11.70
N ALA A 7 3.84 -16.42 -12.91
CA ALA A 7 4.75 -15.31 -13.18
C ALA A 7 4.21 -14.05 -12.49
N ALA A 8 5.06 -13.38 -11.72
CA ALA A 8 4.75 -12.13 -11.06
C ALA A 8 4.13 -11.16 -12.09
N ALA A 9 2.83 -10.88 -11.95
CA ALA A 9 2.11 -10.01 -12.87
C ALA A 9 2.86 -8.67 -12.97
N ALA A 10 3.23 -8.28 -14.20
CA ALA A 10 4.03 -7.10 -14.49
C ALA A 10 3.46 -5.88 -13.75
N PRO A 11 4.32 -5.04 -13.12
CA PRO A 11 3.84 -3.88 -12.38
C PRO A 11 3.11 -2.93 -13.33
N PHE A 12 1.96 -2.43 -12.91
CA PHE A 12 1.24 -1.36 -13.60
C PHE A 12 2.21 -0.23 -13.94
N PRO A 13 2.02 0.48 -15.07
CA PRO A 13 2.89 1.58 -15.43
C PRO A 13 2.88 2.62 -14.31
N LEU A 14 4.04 2.82 -13.69
CA LEU A 14 4.28 3.89 -12.73
C LEU A 14 4.03 5.25 -13.40
N ARG A 15 3.67 6.23 -12.59
CA ARG A 15 3.76 7.63 -13.01
C ARG A 15 5.24 7.97 -13.23
N ASP A 16 5.54 8.76 -14.25
CA ASP A 16 6.93 9.12 -14.58
C ASP A 16 7.61 9.76 -13.35
N GLY A 17 8.79 9.24 -12.99
CA GLY A 17 9.56 9.70 -11.83
C GLY A 17 9.12 9.13 -10.47
N VAL A 18 8.09 8.27 -10.41
CA VAL A 18 7.66 7.61 -9.17
C VAL A 18 8.34 6.24 -9.04
N VAL A 19 8.96 5.99 -7.88
CA VAL A 19 9.46 4.68 -7.48
C VAL A 19 8.36 3.94 -6.73
N ALA A 20 8.08 2.70 -7.11
CA ALA A 20 7.10 1.89 -6.40
C ALA A 20 7.53 1.65 -4.95
N ARG A 21 6.62 1.78 -3.99
CA ARG A 21 6.89 1.62 -2.56
C ARG A 21 6.06 0.50 -1.93
N ASN A 22 6.58 -0.15 -0.89
CA ASN A 22 5.80 -1.05 -0.05
C ASN A 22 5.11 -0.26 1.06
N PHE A 23 3.86 -0.57 1.34
CA PHE A 23 3.10 0.01 2.44
C PHE A 23 2.67 -1.10 3.40
N THR A 24 2.77 -0.86 4.70
CA THR A 24 1.97 -1.63 5.67
C THR A 24 0.52 -1.13 5.63
N ALA A 25 -0.42 -1.94 6.10
CA ALA A 25 -1.82 -1.50 6.23
C ALA A 25 -1.93 -0.25 7.11
N GLU A 26 -1.16 -0.16 8.20
CA GLU A 26 -1.12 1.01 9.07
C GLU A 26 -0.56 2.26 8.38
N GLN A 27 0.51 2.12 7.59
CA GLN A 27 1.05 3.24 6.83
C GLN A 27 0.06 3.73 5.77
N LEU A 28 -0.61 2.81 5.06
CA LEU A 28 -1.58 3.17 4.03
C LEU A 28 -2.72 4.02 4.61
N ARG A 29 -3.18 3.73 5.85
CA ARG A 29 -4.22 4.51 6.55
C ARG A 29 -3.88 5.98 6.74
N LYS A 30 -2.60 6.35 6.72
CA LYS A 30 -2.14 7.75 6.86
C LYS A 30 -2.35 8.56 5.58
N PHE A 31 -2.66 7.89 4.46
CA PHE A 31 -2.93 8.49 3.15
C PHE A 31 -4.44 8.58 2.89
N ASP A 32 -5.22 8.98 3.89
CA ASP A 32 -6.68 9.15 3.80
C ASP A 32 -7.09 10.55 3.29
N GLY A 33 -6.11 11.37 2.90
CA GLY A 33 -6.33 12.73 2.46
C GLY A 33 -6.57 13.74 3.57
N ARG A 34 -6.57 13.33 4.84
CA ARG A 34 -6.65 14.26 5.97
C ARG A 34 -5.26 14.78 6.28
N CYS A 35 -5.03 16.07 6.04
CA CYS A 35 -4.01 16.79 6.79
C CYS A 35 -4.50 16.81 8.24
N VAL A 36 -4.01 15.93 9.10
CA VAL A 36 -3.95 16.27 10.51
C VAL A 36 -2.65 17.06 10.67
N PRO A 37 -2.63 18.40 10.57
CA PRO A 37 -1.56 19.10 11.26
C PRO A 37 -1.67 18.62 12.71
N PRO A 38 -0.57 18.10 13.31
CA PRO A 38 -0.63 17.62 14.69
C PRO A 38 -1.20 18.76 15.52
N SER A 39 -2.44 18.62 15.96
CA SER A 39 -3.17 19.73 16.53
C SER A 39 -2.42 20.20 17.76
N ALA A 40 -1.91 21.43 17.71
CA ALA A 40 -2.01 22.40 18.78
C ALA A 40 -1.85 21.88 20.23
N LYS A 41 -0.89 20.99 20.50
CA LYS A 41 -0.27 20.91 21.82
C LYS A 41 1.03 21.67 21.76
N LYS A 42 0.94 22.92 22.24
CA LYS A 42 2.03 23.79 22.67
C LYS A 42 3.23 22.96 23.19
N SER A 43 4.19 22.66 22.35
CA SER A 43 5.52 22.23 22.78
C SER A 43 6.53 22.81 21.81
N LYS A 44 7.39 23.65 22.38
CA LYS A 44 8.32 24.53 21.71
C LYS A 44 9.61 23.74 21.52
N THR A 45 9.74 22.93 20.47
CA THR A 45 11.05 22.44 20.06
C THR A 45 11.04 22.06 18.58
N SER A 46 11.87 22.80 17.86
CA SER A 46 12.14 22.80 16.43
C SER A 46 12.75 21.50 15.91
N LEU A 47 12.17 20.94 14.84
CA LEU A 47 12.92 20.60 13.62
C LEU A 47 11.96 20.44 12.43
N GLY A 48 12.02 21.39 11.48
CA GLY A 48 11.71 21.19 10.07
C GLY A 48 10.31 20.69 9.67
N SER A 49 9.27 21.50 9.88
CA SER A 49 8.04 21.34 9.09
C SER A 49 8.28 21.87 7.68
N LEU A 50 8.68 21.00 6.76
CA LEU A 50 8.42 21.22 5.33
C LEU A 50 6.91 21.04 5.11
N ALA A 51 6.11 22.00 5.59
CA ALA A 51 4.71 22.07 5.23
C ALA A 51 4.67 22.56 3.77
N SER A 52 4.72 21.61 2.84
CA SER A 52 4.32 21.87 1.46
C SER A 52 2.85 22.32 1.49
N ASP A 53 2.51 23.42 0.81
CA ASP A 53 1.13 23.85 0.55
C ASP A 53 0.33 22.82 -0.30
N ASP A 54 0.91 21.66 -0.60
CA ASP A 54 0.27 20.57 -1.29
C ASP A 54 -0.73 19.83 -0.39
N PRO A 55 -1.95 19.58 -0.87
CA PRO A 55 -2.99 18.92 -0.09
C PRO A 55 -2.61 17.45 0.18
N ALA A 56 -2.78 16.97 1.42
CA ALA A 56 -2.32 15.63 1.83
C ALA A 56 -2.77 14.52 0.88
N PRO A 57 -1.87 13.65 0.39
CA PRO A 57 -2.20 12.63 -0.61
C PRO A 57 -3.33 11.69 -0.17
N VAL A 58 -4.15 11.27 -1.15
CA VAL A 58 -5.24 10.30 -0.94
C VAL A 58 -4.93 9.04 -1.73
N TYR A 59 -4.66 7.93 -1.04
CA TYR A 59 -4.36 6.65 -1.67
C TYR A 59 -5.50 5.66 -1.42
N VAL A 60 -5.65 4.69 -2.31
CA VAL A 60 -6.55 3.53 -2.12
C VAL A 60 -5.80 2.27 -2.54
N SER A 61 -6.14 1.13 -1.97
CA SER A 61 -5.62 -0.16 -2.42
C SER A 61 -6.71 -1.05 -2.99
N ILE A 62 -6.41 -1.71 -4.11
CA ILE A 62 -7.27 -2.67 -4.79
C ILE A 62 -6.40 -3.87 -5.15
N ASP A 63 -6.74 -5.06 -4.65
CA ASP A 63 -5.93 -6.29 -4.81
C ASP A 63 -4.48 -6.07 -4.37
N ARG A 64 -4.33 -5.40 -3.22
CA ARG A 64 -3.03 -5.00 -2.64
C ARG A 64 -2.19 -4.06 -3.50
N VAL A 65 -2.70 -3.59 -4.64
CA VAL A 65 -2.06 -2.58 -5.48
C VAL A 65 -2.51 -1.22 -4.97
N VAL A 66 -1.56 -0.32 -4.69
CA VAL A 66 -1.85 1.03 -4.17
C VAL A 66 -1.87 2.02 -5.32
N PHE A 67 -2.93 2.81 -5.36
CA PHE A 67 -3.16 3.84 -6.35
C PHE A 67 -3.33 5.21 -5.71
N ASP A 68 -2.72 6.23 -6.32
CA ASP A 68 -2.89 7.64 -5.98
C ASP A 68 -4.17 8.19 -6.62
N VAL A 69 -5.13 8.59 -5.78
CA VAL A 69 -6.39 9.20 -6.18
C VAL A 69 -6.51 10.65 -5.74
N SER A 70 -5.39 11.31 -5.45
CA SER A 70 -5.34 12.71 -5.00
C SER A 70 -6.03 13.66 -5.98
N ASP A 71 -5.90 13.43 -7.29
CA ASP A 71 -6.59 14.19 -8.35
C ASP A 71 -8.13 14.07 -8.28
N SER A 72 -8.64 13.05 -7.58
CA SER A 72 -10.06 12.73 -7.44
C SER A 72 -10.53 12.88 -6.00
N ARG A 73 -9.92 13.80 -5.24
CA ARG A 73 -10.27 14.11 -3.84
C ARG A 73 -11.76 14.37 -3.61
N ALA A 74 -12.47 15.00 -4.55
CA ALA A 74 -13.92 15.22 -4.40
C ALA A 74 -14.73 13.91 -4.27
N LEU A 75 -14.17 12.78 -4.73
CA LEU A 75 -14.82 11.46 -4.65
C LEU A 75 -14.26 10.59 -3.52
N TYR A 76 -12.93 10.57 -3.36
CA TYR A 76 -12.24 9.68 -2.42
C TYR A 76 -11.73 10.37 -1.15
N GLY A 77 -11.69 11.70 -1.13
CA GLY A 77 -11.33 12.47 0.06
C GLY A 77 -12.49 12.57 1.05
N GLU A 78 -12.26 13.34 2.10
CA GLU A 78 -13.25 13.59 3.14
C GLU A 78 -14.59 14.12 2.58
N GLY A 79 -15.70 13.54 3.04
CA GLY A 79 -17.06 13.86 2.56
C GLY A 79 -17.39 13.36 1.15
N GLY A 80 -16.43 12.76 0.44
CA GLY A 80 -16.65 12.14 -0.86
C GLY A 80 -17.42 10.84 -0.76
N ARG A 81 -18.11 10.46 -1.84
CA ARG A 81 -18.94 9.23 -1.89
C ARG A 81 -18.15 7.94 -1.59
N TYR A 82 -16.86 7.94 -1.94
CA TYR A 82 -15.91 6.85 -1.71
C TYR A 82 -14.88 7.22 -0.63
N GLY A 83 -15.17 8.22 0.20
CA GLY A 83 -14.27 8.69 1.26
C GLY A 83 -13.89 7.60 2.27
N ALA A 84 -14.74 6.58 2.43
CA ALA A 84 -14.45 5.43 3.27
C ALA A 84 -13.27 4.57 2.75
N PHE A 85 -12.95 4.63 1.46
CA PHE A 85 -11.87 3.85 0.85
C PHE A 85 -10.49 4.50 1.03
N ALA A 86 -10.46 5.77 1.43
CA ALA A 86 -9.23 6.52 1.60
C ALA A 86 -8.30 5.84 2.61
N GLY A 87 -7.06 5.57 2.19
CA GLY A 87 -6.03 4.92 2.99
C GLY A 87 -6.31 3.44 3.32
N ARG A 88 -7.18 2.76 2.56
CA ARG A 88 -7.60 1.38 2.87
C ARG A 88 -7.56 0.46 1.65
N GLU A 89 -7.53 -0.84 1.91
CA GLU A 89 -7.85 -1.84 0.89
C GLU A 89 -9.37 -1.88 0.69
N CYS A 90 -9.83 -1.72 -0.54
CA CYS A 90 -11.24 -1.72 -0.90
C CYS A 90 -11.58 -2.67 -2.05
N GLY A 91 -10.72 -3.63 -2.38
CA GLY A 91 -10.90 -4.59 -3.47
C GLY A 91 -12.15 -5.44 -3.29
N VAL A 92 -12.37 -5.98 -2.08
CA VAL A 92 -13.57 -6.77 -1.76
C VAL A 92 -14.84 -5.89 -1.84
N ALA A 93 -14.78 -4.69 -1.30
CA ALA A 93 -15.89 -3.73 -1.36
C ALA A 93 -16.28 -3.40 -2.81
N LEU A 94 -15.29 -3.16 -3.68
CA LEU A 94 -15.50 -2.91 -5.11
C LEU A 94 -16.01 -4.14 -5.85
N ALA A 95 -15.50 -5.32 -5.54
CA ALA A 95 -15.94 -6.59 -6.13
C ALA A 95 -17.43 -6.86 -5.84
N LYS A 96 -17.87 -6.53 -4.62
CA LYS A 96 -19.25 -6.71 -4.13
C LYS A 96 -20.17 -5.52 -4.38
N HIS A 97 -19.68 -4.44 -5.01
CA HIS A 97 -20.41 -3.17 -5.19
C HIS A 97 -20.95 -2.59 -3.87
N SER A 98 -20.20 -2.74 -2.79
CA SER A 98 -20.59 -2.29 -1.46
C SER A 98 -19.71 -1.12 -1.00
N LEU A 99 -20.30 -0.24 -0.17
CA LEU A 99 -19.58 0.80 0.58
C LEU A 99 -19.45 0.44 2.07
N ASP A 100 -19.80 -0.81 2.42
CA ASP A 100 -19.73 -1.29 3.79
C ASP A 100 -18.28 -1.34 4.28
N ALA A 101 -18.06 -0.77 5.47
CA ALA A 101 -16.76 -0.77 6.14
C ALA A 101 -16.28 -2.18 6.49
N GLY A 102 -17.19 -3.16 6.61
CA GLY A 102 -16.86 -4.56 6.86
C GLY A 102 -16.12 -5.25 5.71
N TYR A 103 -16.19 -4.71 4.49
CA TYR A 103 -15.43 -5.20 3.33
C TYR A 103 -14.14 -4.42 3.06
N LEU A 104 -13.75 -3.53 3.98
CA LEU A 104 -12.51 -2.77 3.88
C LEU A 104 -11.40 -3.45 4.68
N ASP A 105 -10.20 -3.46 4.11
CA ASP A 105 -9.05 -4.17 4.68
C ASP A 105 -9.30 -5.69 4.84
N ASP A 106 -10.24 -6.24 4.07
CA ASP A 106 -10.59 -7.67 4.04
C ASP A 106 -9.65 -8.42 3.09
N TYR A 107 -8.41 -8.61 3.52
CA TYR A 107 -7.38 -9.27 2.72
C TYR A 107 -7.66 -10.76 2.49
N ASP A 108 -8.35 -11.43 3.42
CA ASP A 108 -8.73 -12.84 3.29
C ASP A 108 -9.89 -12.99 2.28
N GLY A 109 -10.83 -12.03 2.27
CA GLY A 109 -11.92 -11.95 1.31
C GLY A 109 -11.46 -11.84 -0.14
N LEU A 110 -10.28 -11.25 -0.41
CA LEU A 110 -9.69 -11.18 -1.77
C LEU A 110 -9.44 -12.57 -2.37
N ALA A 111 -9.09 -13.56 -1.54
CA ALA A 111 -8.90 -14.95 -1.98
C ALA A 111 -10.23 -15.68 -2.18
N GLY A 112 -11.28 -15.27 -1.45
CA GLY A 112 -12.62 -15.86 -1.48
C GLY A 112 -13.59 -15.27 -2.50
N LEU A 113 -13.16 -14.32 -3.33
CA LEU A 113 -14.00 -13.75 -4.39
C LEU A 113 -14.35 -14.80 -5.45
N SER A 114 -15.62 -14.84 -5.86
CA SER A 114 -16.06 -15.59 -7.05
C SER A 114 -15.43 -15.03 -8.33
N ASP A 115 -15.47 -15.80 -9.42
CA ASP A 115 -14.89 -15.38 -10.70
C ASP A 115 -15.50 -14.07 -11.22
N GLU A 116 -16.81 -13.88 -11.07
CA GLU A 116 -17.48 -12.65 -11.47
C GLU A 116 -17.07 -11.45 -10.61
N GLU A 117 -16.95 -11.65 -9.30
CA GLU A 117 -16.49 -10.63 -8.35
C GLU A 117 -15.04 -10.24 -8.64
N ARG A 118 -14.19 -11.22 -8.96
CA ARG A 118 -12.80 -11.01 -9.36
C ARG A 118 -12.71 -10.20 -10.65
N VAL A 119 -13.47 -10.56 -11.69
CA VAL A 119 -13.52 -9.79 -12.94
C VAL A 119 -13.94 -8.34 -12.70
N ARG A 120 -14.90 -8.09 -11.80
CA ARG A 120 -15.32 -6.73 -11.42
C ARG A 120 -14.18 -5.97 -10.75
N MET A 121 -13.52 -6.57 -9.77
CA MET A 121 -12.36 -5.99 -9.09
C MET A 121 -11.23 -5.68 -10.08
N ASP A 122 -10.86 -6.64 -10.93
CA ASP A 122 -9.81 -6.50 -11.94
C ASP A 122 -10.12 -5.37 -12.93
N GLY A 123 -11.39 -5.19 -13.27
CA GLY A 123 -11.85 -4.05 -14.07
C GLY A 123 -11.49 -2.70 -13.44
N TRP A 124 -11.60 -2.58 -12.12
CA TRP A 124 -11.17 -1.38 -11.38
C TRP A 124 -9.66 -1.22 -11.37
N VAL A 125 -8.91 -2.31 -11.14
CA VAL A 125 -7.44 -2.30 -11.17
C VAL A 125 -6.95 -1.83 -12.55
N VAL A 126 -7.50 -2.36 -13.64
CA VAL A 126 -7.17 -1.94 -15.02
C VAL A 126 -7.52 -0.48 -15.26
N LYS A 127 -8.69 -0.03 -14.81
CA LYS A 127 -9.12 1.37 -14.94
C LYS A 127 -8.14 2.32 -14.26
N PHE A 128 -7.71 2.02 -13.05
CA PHE A 128 -6.77 2.84 -12.29
C PHE A 128 -5.34 2.74 -12.85
N GLY A 129 -4.93 1.56 -13.31
CA GLY A 129 -3.65 1.34 -13.99
C GLY A 129 -3.50 2.17 -15.27
N LYS A 130 -4.57 2.28 -16.08
CA LYS A 130 -4.58 3.14 -17.28
C LYS A 130 -4.37 4.62 -16.98
N LEU A 131 -4.75 5.06 -15.78
CA LEU A 131 -4.55 6.44 -15.32
C LEU A 131 -3.12 6.69 -14.78
N ARG A 132 -2.22 5.69 -14.83
CA ARG A 132 -0.85 5.76 -14.28
C ARG A 132 -0.82 6.19 -12.82
N ARG A 133 -1.83 5.78 -12.05
CA ARG A 133 -1.97 6.12 -10.63
C ARG A 133 -1.19 5.19 -9.71
N TYR A 134 -0.44 4.22 -10.25
CA TYR A 134 0.25 3.23 -9.44
C TYR A 134 1.38 3.86 -8.63
N VAL A 135 1.38 3.60 -7.32
CA VAL A 135 2.43 4.09 -6.39
C VAL A 135 3.11 2.96 -5.62
N GLY A 136 2.55 1.75 -5.60
CA GLY A 136 3.15 0.66 -4.83
C GLY A 136 2.19 -0.46 -4.47
N ARG A 137 2.55 -1.24 -3.46
CA ARG A 137 1.73 -2.34 -2.94
C ARG A 137 1.60 -2.27 -1.43
N VAL A 138 0.46 -2.72 -0.91
CA VAL A 138 0.25 -2.90 0.53
C VAL A 138 0.51 -4.35 0.90
N VAL A 139 1.32 -4.55 1.93
CA VAL A 139 1.63 -5.85 2.52
C VAL A 139 0.78 -5.97 3.80
N PRO A 140 -0.14 -6.94 3.88
CA PRO A 140 -0.95 -7.14 5.07
C PRO A 140 -0.10 -7.70 6.21
N ASP A 141 -0.53 -7.44 7.45
CA ASP A 141 0.24 -7.77 8.66
C ASP A 141 0.61 -9.26 8.74
N GLY A 142 -0.28 -10.16 8.30
CA GLY A 142 -0.03 -11.60 8.26
C GLY A 142 1.04 -12.06 7.26
N ARG A 143 1.51 -11.16 6.37
CA ARG A 143 2.63 -11.41 5.43
C ARG A 143 3.91 -10.63 5.78
N LEU A 144 3.90 -9.84 6.85
CA LEU A 144 5.10 -9.15 7.33
C LEU A 144 6.05 -10.17 8.00
N PRO A 145 7.38 -9.94 7.95
CA PRO A 145 8.33 -10.75 8.70
C PRO A 145 8.06 -10.70 10.21
N ASP A 146 8.36 -11.78 10.93
CA ASP A 146 8.24 -11.81 12.39
C ASP A 146 9.23 -10.82 13.02
N ALA A 147 8.69 -9.81 13.70
CA ALA A 147 9.46 -8.77 14.38
C ALA A 147 10.32 -9.32 15.54
N ALA A 148 9.98 -10.49 16.10
CA ALA A 148 10.74 -11.15 17.15
C ALA A 148 11.83 -12.11 16.62
N GLY A 149 11.88 -12.32 15.30
CA GLY A 149 12.80 -13.25 14.67
C GLY A 149 14.27 -12.81 14.75
N THR A 150 15.19 -13.77 14.90
CA THR A 150 16.62 -13.52 14.73
C THR A 150 16.97 -13.56 13.24
N VAL A 151 17.55 -12.47 12.75
CA VAL A 151 18.00 -12.37 11.35
C VAL A 151 19.48 -12.72 11.27
N ALA A 152 19.81 -13.77 10.51
CA ALA A 152 21.19 -14.12 10.22
C ALA A 152 21.86 -13.07 9.34
N ARG A 153 23.17 -12.90 9.47
CA ARG A 153 23.94 -11.95 8.66
C ARG A 153 23.75 -12.16 7.15
N ALA A 154 23.72 -13.40 6.68
CA ALA A 154 23.49 -13.69 5.26
C ALA A 154 22.15 -13.13 4.76
N VAL A 155 21.09 -13.23 5.58
CA VAL A 155 19.78 -12.66 5.25
C VAL A 155 19.83 -11.14 5.20
N LEU A 156 20.61 -10.50 6.08
CA LEU A 156 20.83 -9.05 6.02
C LEU A 156 21.53 -8.65 4.70
N GLU A 157 22.53 -9.41 4.27
CA GLU A 157 23.29 -9.17 3.04
C GLU A 157 22.46 -9.42 1.76
N GLU A 158 21.53 -10.38 1.78
CA GLU A 158 20.62 -10.66 0.66
C GLU A 158 19.52 -9.61 0.47
N ASN A 159 19.18 -8.86 1.52
CA ASN A 159 18.12 -7.84 1.52
C ASN A 159 18.73 -6.43 1.49
N ASP A 160 19.53 -6.15 0.46
CA ASP A 160 20.22 -4.86 0.25
C ASP A 160 19.48 -3.89 -0.68
N GLY A 161 18.28 -4.27 -1.15
CA GLY A 161 17.48 -3.50 -2.10
C GLY A 161 17.74 -3.79 -3.58
N THR A 162 18.70 -4.65 -3.92
CA THR A 162 19.03 -5.04 -5.31
C THR A 162 18.51 -6.42 -5.70
N GLY A 163 18.06 -7.20 -4.71
CA GLY A 163 17.54 -8.55 -4.88
C GLY A 163 16.17 -8.64 -5.57
N ALA A 164 15.65 -9.87 -5.63
CA ALA A 164 14.33 -10.12 -6.20
C ALA A 164 13.21 -9.53 -5.33
N VAL A 165 12.15 -9.03 -5.99
CA VAL A 165 10.95 -8.56 -5.29
C VAL A 165 10.19 -9.78 -4.74
N ARG A 166 9.96 -9.78 -3.43
CA ARG A 166 9.17 -10.82 -2.76
C ARG A 166 7.72 -10.81 -3.25
N GLU A 167 7.08 -11.97 -3.25
CA GLU A 167 5.66 -12.06 -3.61
C GLU A 167 4.80 -11.11 -2.76
N GLY A 168 4.03 -10.25 -3.43
CA GLY A 168 3.17 -9.24 -2.79
C GLY A 168 3.84 -7.89 -2.52
N TYR A 169 5.15 -7.77 -2.72
CA TYR A 169 5.89 -6.51 -2.57
C TYR A 169 5.97 -5.78 -3.91
N ALA A 170 6.11 -4.46 -3.86
CA ALA A 170 6.34 -3.58 -5.00
C ALA A 170 7.83 -3.29 -5.24
N ALA A 171 8.66 -3.37 -4.19
CA ALA A 171 10.09 -3.13 -4.26
C ALA A 171 10.86 -4.18 -3.43
N PRO A 172 12.14 -4.44 -3.76
CA PRO A 172 12.98 -5.35 -2.98
C PRO A 172 13.10 -4.92 -1.52
N SER A 173 13.25 -5.90 -0.63
CA SER A 173 13.43 -5.62 0.79
C SER A 173 14.82 -5.05 1.09
N VAL A 174 14.88 -4.13 2.05
CA VAL A 174 16.10 -3.47 2.50
C VAL A 174 16.16 -3.61 4.00
N TYR A 175 17.13 -4.37 4.51
CA TYR A 175 17.32 -4.60 5.93
C TYR A 175 18.55 -3.84 6.42
N VAL A 176 18.41 -3.15 7.55
CA VAL A 176 19.49 -2.37 8.17
C VAL A 176 19.71 -2.89 9.59
N GLY A 177 20.92 -3.37 9.86
CA GLY A 177 21.34 -3.77 11.20
C GLY A 177 21.86 -2.58 12.00
N ALA A 178 21.32 -2.33 13.20
CA ALA A 178 21.86 -1.35 14.14
C ALA A 178 21.63 -1.78 15.60
N GLY A 179 22.70 -1.81 16.40
CA GLY A 179 22.61 -2.07 17.84
C GLY A 179 21.98 -3.41 18.22
N GLN A 180 22.38 -4.51 17.55
CA GLN A 180 21.81 -5.86 17.71
C GLN A 180 20.34 -6.00 17.30
N ARG A 181 19.81 -5.03 16.55
CA ARG A 181 18.48 -5.08 15.95
C ARG A 181 18.60 -5.00 14.43
N VAL A 182 17.62 -5.55 13.74
CA VAL A 182 17.44 -5.39 12.29
C VAL A 182 16.16 -4.61 12.06
N TYR A 183 16.23 -3.61 11.19
CA TYR A 183 15.13 -2.77 10.79
C TYR A 183 14.83 -3.05 9.33
N ASP A 184 13.57 -3.36 9.02
CA ASP A 184 13.08 -3.39 7.66
C ASP A 184 12.78 -1.96 7.21
N VAL A 185 13.59 -1.44 6.30
CA VAL A 185 13.45 -0.08 5.74
C VAL A 185 12.89 -0.13 4.31
N SER A 186 12.29 -1.25 3.91
CA SER A 186 11.60 -1.38 2.62
C SER A 186 10.21 -0.73 2.57
N PHE A 187 9.74 -0.20 3.71
CA PHE A 187 8.41 0.37 3.93
C PHE A 187 8.40 1.87 4.19
#